data_AF-A0A2V7B5M4-F1
#
_entry.id   AF-A0A2V7B5M4-F1
#
_cell.length_a   1.000
_cell.length_b   1.000
_cell.length_c   1.000
_cell.angle_alpha   90.00
_cell.angle_beta   90.00
_cell.angle_gamma   90.00
#
_symmetry.space_group_name_H-M   'P 1'
#
loop_
_entity.id
_entity.type
_entity.pdbx_description
1 polymer ?
#
loop_
_entity_poly.entity_id
_entity_poly.type
_entity_poly.pdbx_seq_one_letter_code
_entity_poly.pdbx_strand_id
1 'polypeptide(L)'
;MPDPSFLFAQALSGLTAAMFLFLIAAGLSLIFGVLRVLNFSHGSFYMLGAYLAYQVVQWAATTPGRFWWATIGAALGIAALGGVVERLLLRHLYAKEELYQLLFTYALVLIL
;
A
#
# COMPACT_ATOMS: atom_id res chain seq x y z
N MET A 1 -31.80 2.44 -23.38
CA MET A 1 -31.56 1.60 -22.19
C MET A 1 -30.06 1.44 -22.07
N PRO A 2 -29.44 1.61 -20.89
CA PRO A 2 -28.00 1.39 -20.76
C PRO A 2 -27.68 -0.03 -21.20
N ASP A 3 -26.63 -0.16 -21.99
CA ASP A 3 -26.18 -1.44 -22.52
C ASP A 3 -25.76 -2.37 -21.37
N PRO A 4 -26.10 -3.67 -21.41
CA PRO A 4 -25.76 -4.62 -20.34
C PRO A 4 -24.25 -4.70 -20.08
N SER A 5 -23.43 -4.49 -21.12
CA SER A 5 -21.98 -4.40 -21.06
C SER A 5 -21.50 -3.24 -20.19
N PHE A 6 -22.09 -2.05 -20.35
CA PHE A 6 -21.76 -0.88 -19.56
C PHE A 6 -22.12 -1.06 -18.08
N LEU A 7 -23.31 -1.62 -17.80
CA LEU A 7 -23.71 -1.91 -16.42
C LEU A 7 -22.75 -2.91 -15.75
N PHE A 8 -22.32 -3.94 -16.49
CA PHE A 8 -21.35 -4.91 -16.01
C PHE A 8 -19.97 -4.28 -15.75
N ALA A 9 -19.46 -3.47 -16.66
CA ALA A 9 -18.19 -2.75 -16.49
C ALA A 9 -18.24 -1.78 -15.30
N GLN A 10 -19.35 -1.06 -15.13
CA GLN A 10 -19.54 -0.12 -14.02
C GLN A 10 -19.61 -0.85 -12.67
N ALA A 11 -20.27 -2.01 -12.63
CA ALA A 11 -20.30 -2.87 -11.44
C ALA A 11 -18.91 -3.39 -11.08
N LEU A 12 -18.11 -3.79 -12.07
CA LEU A 12 -16.74 -4.26 -11.85
C LEU A 12 -15.82 -3.13 -11.37
N SER A 13 -15.94 -1.93 -11.93
CA SER A 13 -15.24 -0.73 -11.45
C SER A 13 -15.64 -0.37 -10.02
N GLY A 14 -16.95 -0.40 -9.73
CA GLY A 14 -17.47 -0.16 -8.38
C GLY A 14 -16.97 -1.20 -7.37
N LEU A 15 -16.96 -2.48 -7.75
CA LEU A 15 -16.41 -3.56 -6.94
C LEU A 15 -14.92 -3.37 -6.69
N THR A 16 -14.15 -3.01 -7.72
CA THR A 16 -12.72 -2.73 -7.59
C THR A 16 -12.46 -1.59 -6.60
N ALA A 17 -13.21 -0.49 -6.72
CA ALA A 17 -13.13 0.64 -5.79
C ALA A 17 -13.51 0.23 -4.36
N ALA A 18 -14.59 -0.56 -4.20
CA ALA A 18 -15.02 -1.08 -2.91
C ALA A 18 -13.98 -2.02 -2.29
N MET A 19 -13.33 -2.87 -3.08
CA MET A 19 -12.26 -3.76 -2.62
C MET A 19 -11.05 -2.97 -2.10
N PHE A 20 -10.66 -1.89 -2.78
CA PHE A 20 -9.60 -1.02 -2.28
C PHE A 20 -9.96 -0.38 -0.93
N LEU A 21 -11.16 0.22 -0.84
CA LEU A 21 -11.64 0.84 0.39
C LEU A 21 -11.78 -0.19 1.53
N PHE A 22 -12.27 -1.39 1.22
CA PHE A 22 -12.38 -2.49 2.15
C PHE A 22 -11.01 -2.94 2.65
N LEU A 23 -10.00 -3.11 1.78
CA LEU A 23 -8.66 -3.49 2.18
C LEU A 23 -8.04 -2.45 3.13
N ILE A 24 -8.24 -1.17 2.84
CA ILE A 24 -7.74 -0.05 3.67
C ILE A 24 -8.43 -0.08 5.05
N ALA A 25 -9.77 -0.18 5.07
CA ALA A 25 -10.54 -0.20 6.31
C ALA A 25 -10.29 -1.46 7.16
N ALA A 26 -10.21 -2.63 6.51
CA ALA A 26 -9.88 -3.89 7.16
C ALA A 26 -8.45 -3.90 7.70
N GLY A 27 -7.48 -3.33 6.96
CA GLY A 27 -6.12 -3.14 7.44
C GLY A 27 -6.08 -2.30 8.71
N LEU A 28 -6.81 -1.18 8.74
CA LEU A 28 -6.92 -0.33 9.92
C LEU A 28 -7.58 -1.06 11.10
N SER A 29 -8.66 -1.81 10.86
CA SER A 29 -9.35 -2.62 11.89
C SER A 29 -8.50 -3.78 12.43
N LEU A 30 -7.72 -4.45 11.57
CA LEU A 30 -6.81 -5.53 11.95
C LEU A 30 -5.62 -5.01 12.78
N ILE A 31 -5.09 -3.84 12.41
CA ILE A 31 -4.05 -3.14 13.16
C ILE A 31 -4.56 -2.74 14.57
N PHE A 32 -5.78 -2.21 14.68
CA PHE A 32 -6.42 -1.91 15.97
C PHE A 32 -6.83 -3.16 16.77
N GLY A 33 -7.10 -4.28 16.10
CA GLY A 33 -7.72 -5.47 16.70
C GLY A 33 -6.77 -6.54 17.23
N VAL A 34 -5.56 -6.72 16.65
CA VAL A 34 -4.73 -7.91 16.95
C VAL A 34 -3.28 -7.58 17.30
N LEU A 35 -2.65 -6.56 16.72
CA LEU A 35 -1.18 -6.45 16.76
C LEU A 35 -0.56 -5.64 17.91
N ARG A 36 -1.32 -4.90 18.73
CA ARG A 36 -0.76 -3.96 19.75
C ARG A 36 0.30 -2.97 19.19
N VAL A 37 0.42 -2.88 17.86
CA VAL A 37 1.34 -1.98 17.17
C VAL A 37 0.55 -1.27 16.09
N LEU A 38 0.31 0.02 16.30
CA LEU A 38 -0.37 0.84 15.31
C LEU A 38 0.62 1.40 14.29
N ASN A 39 0.47 1.03 13.03
CA ASN A 39 1.26 1.57 11.93
C ASN A 39 0.40 2.41 10.97
N PHE A 40 0.42 3.74 11.14
CA PHE A 40 -0.25 4.68 10.24
C PHE A 40 0.47 4.89 8.90
N SER A 41 1.77 4.58 8.83
CA SER A 41 2.60 4.78 7.62
C SER A 41 2.33 3.79 6.50
N HIS A 42 1.55 2.73 6.76
CA HIS A 42 1.18 1.74 5.73
C HIS A 42 0.55 2.39 4.48
N GLY A 43 -0.23 3.46 4.64
CA GLY A 43 -0.82 4.19 3.51
C GLY A 43 0.22 4.88 2.62
N SER A 44 1.26 5.45 3.23
CA SER A 44 2.39 6.05 2.50
C SER A 44 3.18 4.99 1.73
N PHE A 45 3.42 3.81 2.33
CA PHE A 45 4.05 2.69 1.61
C PHE A 45 3.22 2.19 0.43
N TYR A 46 1.89 2.13 0.57
CA TYR A 46 0.99 1.81 -0.53
C TYR A 46 1.11 2.85 -1.66
N MET A 47 1.07 4.14 -1.34
CA MET A 47 1.24 5.20 -2.34
C MET A 47 2.59 5.12 -3.05
N LEU A 48 3.69 4.96 -2.30
CA LEU A 48 5.02 4.79 -2.88
C LEU A 48 5.08 3.59 -3.82
N GLY A 49 4.42 2.48 -3.48
CA GLY A 49 4.33 1.31 -4.35
C GLY A 49 3.57 1.56 -5.64
N ALA A 50 2.46 2.29 -5.56
CA ALA A 50 1.70 2.69 -6.74
C ALA A 50 2.52 3.60 -7.66
N TYR A 51 3.24 4.59 -7.09
CA TYR A 51 4.12 5.46 -7.85
C TYR A 51 5.31 4.72 -8.46
N LEU A 52 5.91 3.77 -7.73
CA LEU A 52 6.96 2.90 -8.26
C LEU A 52 6.45 2.05 -9.43
N ALA A 53 5.27 1.44 -9.30
CA ALA A 53 4.65 0.68 -10.38
C ALA A 53 4.42 1.55 -11.61
N TYR A 54 3.87 2.76 -11.41
CA TYR A 54 3.69 3.73 -12.48
C TYR A 54 5.03 4.07 -13.16
N GLN A 55 6.07 4.37 -12.38
CA GLN A 55 7.38 4.73 -12.90
C GLN A 55 8.02 3.58 -13.69
N VAL A 56 7.91 2.35 -13.21
CA VAL A 56 8.44 1.17 -13.92
C VAL A 56 7.69 0.94 -15.23
N VAL A 57 6.37 1.15 -15.28
CA VAL A 57 5.61 1.11 -16.54
C VAL A 57 6.12 2.16 -17.53
N GLN A 58 6.43 3.37 -17.06
CA GLN A 58 6.95 4.44 -17.92
C GLN A 58 8.35 4.14 -18.47
N TRP A 59 9.24 3.56 -17.66
CA TRP A 59 10.57 3.15 -18.12
C TRP A 59 10.54 1.94 -19.04
N ALA A 60 9.62 1.00 -18.82
CA ALA A 60 9.47 -0.21 -19.61
C ALA A 60 8.52 -0.04 -20.81
N ALA A 61 8.32 1.19 -21.31
CA ALA A 61 7.26 1.56 -22.25
C ALA A 61 7.16 0.67 -23.50
N THR A 62 8.27 0.06 -23.95
CA THR A 62 8.36 -0.75 -25.17
C THR A 62 8.44 -2.27 -24.92
N THR A 63 8.47 -2.74 -23.67
CA THR A 63 8.66 -4.17 -23.36
C THR A 63 7.33 -4.93 -23.30
N PRO A 64 7.17 -6.06 -24.01
CA PRO A 64 6.04 -6.97 -23.82
C PRO A 64 5.95 -7.45 -22.37
N GLY A 65 4.76 -7.40 -21.77
CA GLY A 65 4.57 -7.80 -20.37
C GLY A 65 4.96 -6.73 -19.33
N ARG A 66 5.08 -5.45 -19.73
CA ARG A 66 5.36 -4.31 -18.84
C ARG A 66 4.55 -4.26 -17.54
N PHE A 67 3.29 -4.71 -17.57
CA PHE A 67 2.44 -4.77 -16.38
C PHE A 67 3.05 -5.71 -15.33
N TRP A 68 3.42 -6.93 -15.71
CA TRP A 68 4.00 -7.91 -14.80
C TRP A 68 5.34 -7.47 -14.25
N TRP A 69 6.18 -6.87 -15.10
CA TRP A 69 7.45 -6.29 -14.67
C TRP A 69 7.26 -5.13 -13.68
N ALA A 70 6.27 -4.27 -13.91
CA ALA A 70 5.94 -3.19 -13.00
C ALA A 70 5.37 -3.69 -11.67
N THR A 71 4.48 -4.68 -11.70
CA THR A 71 3.91 -5.28 -10.49
C THR A 71 4.99 -5.94 -9.64
N ILE A 72 5.83 -6.80 -10.23
CA ILE A 72 6.90 -7.49 -9.51
C ILE A 72 7.96 -6.48 -9.04
N GLY A 73 8.36 -5.54 -9.91
CA GLY A 73 9.34 -4.51 -9.59
C GLY A 73 8.89 -3.60 -8.44
N ALA A 74 7.63 -3.15 -8.46
CA ALA A 74 7.07 -2.33 -7.39
C ALA A 74 6.91 -3.11 -6.08
N ALA A 75 6.44 -4.37 -6.15
CA ALA A 75 6.32 -5.23 -4.98
C ALA A 75 7.68 -5.48 -4.32
N LEU A 76 8.71 -5.80 -5.11
CA LEU A 76 10.07 -5.99 -4.59
C LEU A 76 10.69 -4.69 -4.08
N GLY A 77 10.49 -3.58 -4.78
CA GLY A 77 10.98 -2.26 -4.38
C GLY A 77 10.41 -1.82 -3.04
N ILE A 78 9.09 -1.95 -2.85
CA ILE A 78 8.44 -1.62 -1.58
C ILE A 78 8.73 -2.65 -0.50
N ALA A 79 8.85 -3.94 -0.81
CA ALA A 79 9.28 -4.93 0.17
C ALA A 79 10.69 -4.61 0.70
N ALA A 80 11.61 -4.19 -0.18
CA ALA A 80 12.95 -3.78 0.23
C ALA A 80 12.92 -2.51 1.08
N LEU A 81 12.20 -1.47 0.64
CA LEU A 81 12.10 -0.20 1.36
C LEU A 81 11.41 -0.36 2.72
N GLY A 82 10.31 -1.11 2.76
CA GLY A 82 9.63 -1.52 3.98
C GLY A 82 10.52 -2.33 4.91
N GLY A 83 11.33 -3.26 4.37
CA GLY A 83 12.30 -4.02 5.15
C GLY A 83 13.42 -3.16 5.77
N VAL A 84 13.87 -2.12 5.04
CA VAL A 84 14.85 -1.15 5.57
C VAL A 84 14.22 -0.33 6.70
N VAL A 85 13.02 0.21 6.50
CA VAL A 85 12.30 0.97 7.53
C VAL A 85 12.00 0.09 8.75
N GLU A 86 11.55 -1.14 8.55
CA GLU A 86 11.27 -2.09 9.62
C GLU A 86 12.53 -2.33 10.47
N ARG A 87 13.65 -2.64 9.82
CA ARG A 87 14.87 -3.03 10.52
C ARG A 87 15.57 -1.87 11.22
N LEU A 88 15.57 -0.68 10.62
CA LEU A 88 16.27 0.49 11.14
C LEU A 88 15.41 1.30 12.12
N LEU A 89 14.10 1.36 11.89
CA LEU A 89 13.22 2.27 12.60
C LEU A 89 12.23 1.50 13.48
N LEU A 90 11.29 0.76 12.87
CA LEU A 90 10.15 0.17 13.61
C LEU A 90 10.59 -0.88 14.64
N ARG A 91 11.59 -1.71 14.33
CA ARG A 91 12.09 -2.75 15.24
C ARG A 91 12.58 -2.19 16.58
N HIS A 92 13.11 -0.97 16.62
CA HIS A 92 13.57 -0.33 17.85
C HIS A 92 12.42 0.19 18.73
N LEU A 93 11.24 0.39 18.13
CA LEU A 93 10.06 0.95 18.78
C LEU A 93 9.09 -0.11 19.30
N TYR A 94 9.20 -1.37 18.86
CA TYR A 94 8.37 -2.46 19.40
C TYR A 94 8.55 -2.69 20.91
N ALA A 95 9.72 -2.35 21.47
CA ALA A 95 9.96 -2.44 22.90
C ALA A 95 9.42 -1.23 23.70
N LYS A 96 8.74 -0.28 23.05
CA LYS A 96 8.22 0.97 23.62
C LYS A 96 6.69 0.96 23.61
N GLU A 97 6.10 1.85 24.43
CA GLU A 97 4.65 2.00 24.55
C GLU A 97 3.98 2.33 23.19
N GLU A 98 2.72 1.93 23.06
CA GLU A 98 1.93 2.05 21.83
C GLU A 98 1.86 3.50 21.31
N LEU A 99 1.80 4.49 22.21
CA LEU A 99 1.78 5.92 21.84
C LEU A 99 3.04 6.36 21.08
N TYR A 100 4.21 5.80 21.41
CA TYR A 100 5.45 6.11 20.70
C TYR A 100 5.46 5.51 19.29
N GLN A 101 4.91 4.31 19.12
CA GLN A 101 4.79 3.66 17.81
C GLN A 101 3.81 4.43 16.91
N LEU A 102 2.71 4.88 17.51
CA LEU A 102 1.72 5.77 16.91
C LEU A 102 2.33 7.09 16.41
N LEU A 103 2.98 7.84 17.30
CA LEU A 103 3.61 9.12 16.98
C LEU A 103 4.70 8.94 15.92
N PHE A 104 5.48 7.87 16.02
CA PHE A 104 6.55 7.58 15.07
C PHE A 104 6.01 7.24 13.68
N THR A 105 4.99 6.39 13.59
CA THR A 105 4.42 6.03 12.29
C THR A 105 3.67 7.20 11.67
N TYR A 106 3.11 8.12 12.46
CA TYR A 106 2.61 9.40 11.97
C TYR A 106 3.73 10.32 11.45
N ALA A 107 4.86 10.41 12.14
CA ALA A 107 6.03 11.13 11.65
C ALA A 107 6.56 10.55 10.33
N LEU A 108 6.57 9.21 10.19
CA LEU A 108 6.91 8.55 8.93
C LEU A 108 5.96 8.92 7.79
N VAL A 109 4.65 9.05 8.04
CA VAL A 109 3.69 9.53 7.04
C VAL A 109 4.03 10.93 6.54
N LEU A 110 4.54 11.81 7.40
CA LEU A 110 4.89 13.18 7.01
C LEU A 110 6.21 13.28 6.24
N ILE A 111 7.09 12.29 6.38
CA ILE A 111 8.40 12.26 5.72
C ILE A 111 8.33 11.55 4.36
N LEU A 112 7.52 10.49 4.24
CA LEU A 112 7.33 9.66 3.04
C LEU A 112 6.28 10.23 2.10
#